data_AF-A0A9K3CZR6-F1
#
_entry.id   AF-A0A9K3CZR6-F1
#
_cell.length_a   1.000
_cell.length_b   1.000
_cell.length_c   1.000
_cell.angle_alpha   90.00
_cell.angle_beta   90.00
_cell.angle_gamma   90.00
#
_symmetry.space_group_name_H-M   'P 1'
#
loop_
_entity.id
_entity.type
_entity.pdbx_description
1 polymer ?
#
loop_
_entity_poly.entity_id
_entity_poly.type
_entity_poly.pdbx_seq_one_letter_code
_entity_poly.pdbx_strand_id
1 'polypeptide(L)' 'MDPNAGQLESFKWAAMVSHGSSSSSSPSMSVQLDMTMTNGQRQTVEASPKALAQLMQKVADIRSTLI' A
#
# COMPACT_ATOMS: atom_id res chain seq x y z
N MET A 1 25.15 9.60 -7.28
CA MET A 1 23.73 9.21 -7.11
C MET A 1 23.30 9.65 -5.73
N ASP A 2 22.15 10.30 -5.61
CA ASP A 2 21.60 10.71 -4.31
C ASP A 2 21.10 9.47 -3.54
N PRO A 3 21.67 9.14 -2.37
CA PRO A 3 21.25 7.98 -1.58
C PRO A 3 19.80 8.08 -1.09
N ASN A 4 19.21 9.27 -1.12
CA ASN A 4 17.84 9.50 -0.70
C ASN A 4 16.84 9.31 -1.84
N ALA A 5 17.28 9.15 -3.11
CA ALA A 5 16.38 9.11 -4.27
C ALA A 5 15.41 7.91 -4.30
N GLY A 6 15.54 6.94 -3.39
CA GLY A 6 14.63 5.81 -3.21
C GLY A 6 13.84 5.82 -1.89
N GLN A 7 13.89 6.90 -1.10
CA GLN A 7 13.20 6.98 0.17
C GLN A 7 11.73 7.34 -0.01
N LEU A 8 10.87 6.70 0.77
CA LEU A 8 9.45 6.99 0.83
C LEU A 8 9.21 8.23 1.70
N GLU A 9 8.71 9.31 1.10
CA GLU A 9 8.36 10.56 1.79
C GLU A 9 6.96 10.47 2.40
N SER A 10 6.00 9.92 1.64
CA SER A 10 4.64 9.72 2.15
C SER A 10 4.01 8.43 1.64
N PHE A 11 3.16 7.86 2.49
CA PHE A 11 2.38 6.67 2.24
C PHE A 11 0.94 6.91 2.68
N LYS A 12 -0.01 6.78 1.75
CA LYS A 12 -1.45 6.83 2.02
C LYS A 12 -2.08 5.56 1.49
N TRP A 13 -3.12 5.08 2.17
CA TRP A 13 -3.87 3.92 1.72
C TRP A 13 -5.37 4.17 1.88
N ALA A 14 -6.16 3.57 0.98
CA ALA A 14 -7.61 3.59 1.03
C ALA A 14 -8.14 2.19 0.73
N ALA A 15 -9.00 1.66 1.61
CA ALA A 15 -9.75 0.45 1.31
C ALA A 15 -10.92 0.80 0.38
N MET A 16 -11.06 0.05 -0.71
CA MET A 16 -12.14 0.18 -1.68
C MET A 16 -12.99 -1.08 -1.64
N VAL A 17 -14.31 -0.89 -1.55
CA VAL A 17 -15.27 -1.99 -1.61
C VAL A 17 -16.10 -1.83 -2.88
N SER A 18 -15.96 -2.78 -3.79
CA SER A 18 -16.70 -2.82 -5.04
C SER A 18 -17.88 -3.77 -4.88
N HIS A 19 -19.08 -3.24 -5.03
CA HIS A 19 -20.28 -4.05 -5.20
C HIS A 19 -20.42 -4.32 -6.68
N GLY A 20 -20.42 -5.59 -7.10
CA GLY A 20 -20.62 -5.87 -8.50
C GLY A 20 -22.04 -5.48 -8.93
N SER A 21 -22.19 -5.11 -10.20
CA SER A 21 -23.41 -4.53 -10.77
C SER A 21 -24.56 -5.54 -10.93
N SER A 22 -24.34 -6.81 -10.61
CA SER A 22 -25.31 -7.89 -10.70
C SER A 22 -25.60 -8.48 -9.31
N SER A 23 -26.86 -8.84 -9.07
CA SER A 23 -27.35 -9.40 -7.79
C SER A 23 -26.66 -10.69 -7.33
N SER A 24 -25.80 -11.30 -8.16
CA SER A 24 -25.01 -12.49 -7.86
C SER A 24 -23.52 -12.22 -7.60
N SER A 25 -23.06 -10.97 -7.74
CA SER A 25 -21.65 -10.63 -7.56
C SER A 25 -21.34 -10.29 -6.11
N SER A 26 -20.59 -11.18 -5.45
CA SER A 26 -20.10 -10.96 -4.10
C SER A 26 -19.28 -9.67 -4.05
N PRO A 27 -19.41 -8.86 -2.97
CA PRO A 27 -18.58 -7.68 -2.80
C PRO A 27 -17.11 -8.08 -2.81
N SER A 28 -16.29 -7.35 -3.56
CA SER A 28 -14.85 -7.50 -3.56
C SER A 28 -14.21 -6.30 -2.86
N MET A 29 -13.09 -6.56 -2.18
CA MET A 29 -12.32 -5.51 -1.51
C MET A 29 -10.92 -5.45 -2.11
N SER A 30 -10.50 -4.25 -2.45
CA SER A 30 -9.12 -3.93 -2.81
C SER A 30 -8.63 -2.74 -1.98
N VAL A 31 -7.34 -2.46 -2.08
CA VAL A 31 -6.70 -1.35 -1.38
C VAL A 31 -5.90 -0.56 -2.40
N GLN A 32 -6.13 0.74 -2.46
CA GLN A 32 -5.29 1.67 -3.21
C GLN A 32 -4.17 2.17 -2.30
N LEU A 33 -2.94 2.12 -2.77
CA LEU A 33 -1.75 2.60 -2.08
C LEU A 33 -1.16 3.76 -2.88
N ASP A 34 -1.08 4.94 -2.29
CA ASP A 34 -0.47 6.12 -2.86
C ASP A 34 0.86 6.43 -2.15
N MET A 35 1.94 6.40 -2.92
CA MET A 35 3.31 6.55 -2.43
C MET A 35 3.96 7.75 -3.12
N THR A 36 4.55 8.64 -2.33
CA THR A 36 5.43 9.70 -2.84
C THR A 36 6.84 9.43 -2.36
N MET A 37 7.77 9.35 -3.30
CA MET A 37 9.20 9.25 -3.04
C MET A 37 9.78 10.65 -2.89
N THR A 38 10.86 10.79 -2.11
CA THR A 38 11.60 12.04 -1.89
C THR A 38 12.16 12.66 -3.19
N ASN A 39 12.34 11.86 -4.24
CA ASN A 39 12.72 12.34 -5.57
C ASN A 39 11.54 12.95 -6.37
N GLY A 40 10.36 13.07 -5.75
CA GLY A 40 9.13 13.58 -6.35
C GLY A 40 8.32 12.55 -7.14
N GLN A 41 8.82 11.32 -7.32
CA GLN A 41 8.07 10.26 -8.00
C GLN A 41 6.86 9.85 -7.18
N ARG A 42 5.71 9.79 -7.84
CA ARG A 42 4.46 9.29 -7.26
C ARG A 42 4.09 7.97 -7.90
N GLN A 43 3.69 7.02 -7.07
CA GLN A 43 3.22 5.71 -7.50
C GLN A 43 1.91 5.40 -6.80
N THR A 44 0.95 4.95 -7.60
CA THR A 44 -0.34 4.46 -7.13
C THR A 44 -0.45 2.99 -7.50
N VAL A 45 -0.69 2.13 -6.52
CA VAL A 45 -0.76 0.68 -6.71
C VAL A 45 -2.04 0.14 -6.10
N GLU A 46 -2.77 -0.69 -6.84
CA GLU A 46 -3.86 -1.46 -6.28
C GLU A 46 -3.35 -2.80 -5.75
N ALA A 47 -3.72 -3.12 -4.52
CA ALA A 47 -3.29 -4.32 -3.81
C ALA A 47 -4.47 -5.02 -3.15
N SER A 48 -4.30 -6.29 -2.83
CA SER A 48 -5.26 -6.99 -1.96
C SER A 48 -5.08 -6.55 -0.50
N PRO A 49 -6.13 -6.61 0.34
CA PRO A 49 -6.01 -6.38 1.78
C PRO A 49 -4.94 -7.25 2.45
N LYS A 50 -4.80 -8.50 1.96
CA LYS A 50 -3.77 -9.43 2.43
C LYS A 50 -2.36 -8.94 2.14
N ALA A 51 -2.11 -8.39 0.95
CA ALA A 51 -0.80 -7.85 0.59
C ALA A 51 -0.43 -6.63 1.45
N LEU A 52 -1.39 -5.73 1.74
CA LEU A 52 -1.17 -4.62 2.66
C LEU A 52 -0.85 -5.12 4.08
N ALA A 53 -1.60 -6.09 4.60
CA ALA A 53 -1.33 -6.66 5.91
C ALA A 53 0.08 -7.27 6.01
N GLN A 54 0.51 -7.99 4.96
CA GLN A 54 1.87 -8.54 4.89
C GLN A 54 2.95 -7.45 4.86
N LEU A 55 2.72 -6.35 4.14
CA LEU A 55 3.64 -5.20 4.13
C LEU A 55 3.79 -4.60 5.53
N MET A 56 2.66 -4.36 6.22
CA MET A 56 2.66 -3.80 7.58
C MET A 56 3.37 -4.72 8.58
N GLN A 57 3.15 -6.04 8.47
CA GLN A 57 3.86 -7.00 9.31
C GLN A 57 5.37 -6.94 9.08
N LYS A 58 5.83 -6.92 7.82
CA LYS A 58 7.27 -6.80 7.51
C LYS A 58 7.88 -5.52 8.07
N VAL A 59 7.17 -4.40 8.02
CA VAL A 59 7.63 -3.13 8.62
C VAL A 59 7.75 -3.25 10.14
N ALA A 60 6.79 -3.92 10.79
CA ALA A 60 6.83 -4.17 12.23
C ALA A 60 8.00 -5.09 12.61
N ASP A 61 8.26 -6.14 11.84
CA ASP A 61 9.37 -7.06 12.06
C ASP A 61 10.72 -6.34 11.95
N ILE A 62 10.91 -5.52 10.91
CA ILE A 62 12.13 -4.70 10.75
C ILE A 62 12.31 -3.77 11.96
N ARG A 63 11.24 -3.10 12.41
CA ARG A 63 11.30 -2.26 13.62
C ARG A 63 11.76 -3.07 14.84
N SER A 64 11.27 -4.30 15.01
CA SER A 64 11.66 -5.14 16.15
C SER A 64 13.14 -5.53 16.16
N THR A 65 13.80 -5.56 15.00
CA THR A 65 15.24 -5.87 14.88
C THR A 65 16.16 -4.68 15.12
N LEU A 66 15.61 -3.47 15.18
CA LEU A 66 16.36 -2.21 15.36
C LEU A 66 16.41 -1.75 16.83
N ILE A 67 15.85 -2.53 17.76
CA ILE A 67 15.75 -2.24 19.20
C ILE A 67 16.49 -3.32 19.99
#